data_AF-A0A650CKZ1-F1
#
_entry.id   AF-A0A650CKZ1-F1
#
_cell.length_a   1.000
_cell.length_b   1.000
_cell.length_c   1.000
_cell.angle_alpha   90.00
_cell.angle_beta   90.00
_cell.angle_gamma   90.00
#
_symmetry.space_group_name_H-M   'P 1'
#
loop_
_entity.id
_entity.type
_entity.pdbx_description
1 polymer ?
#
loop_
_entity_poly.entity_id
_entity_poly.type
_entity_poly.pdbx_seq_one_letter_code
_entity_poly.pdbx_strand_id
1 'polypeptide(L)' 'MKERVVEAKRLVGKKTVRGKTYEYEYYTLPLNLYIPKSMVEKHGTKFMLQVDEENGTIIIKPTESK' A
#
# COMPACT_ATOMS: atom_id res chain seq x y z
N MET A 1 0.69 4.26 -20.91
CA MET A 1 0.31 3.79 -19.55
C MET A 1 0.47 2.29 -19.43
N LYS A 2 1.13 1.80 -18.38
CA LYS A 2 1.21 0.36 -18.04
C LYS A 2 0.33 0.08 -16.83
N GLU A 3 -0.51 -0.94 -16.92
CA GLU A 3 -1.44 -1.33 -15.85
C GLU A 3 -1.10 -2.72 -15.33
N ARG A 4 -1.18 -2.91 -14.02
CA ARG A 4 -1.04 -4.23 -13.39
C ARG A 4 -1.81 -4.31 -12.08
N VAL A 5 -2.33 -5.50 -11.81
CA VAL A 5 -2.88 -5.83 -10.48
C VAL A 5 -1.72 -6.21 -9.58
N VAL A 6 -1.70 -5.62 -8.39
CA VAL A 6 -0.67 -5.81 -7.38
C VAL A 6 -1.33 -6.07 -6.03
N GLU A 7 -0.65 -6.82 -5.19
CA GLU A 7 -1.11 -7.11 -3.83
C GLU A 7 -0.32 -6.30 -2.81
N ALA A 8 -1.03 -5.68 -1.88
CA ALA A 8 -0.46 -4.90 -0.80
C ALA A 8 0.25 -5.81 0.20
N LYS A 9 1.54 -5.55 0.40
CA LYS A 9 2.35 -6.26 1.38
C LYS A 9 2.24 -5.59 2.74
N ARG A 10 1.85 -6.36 3.75
CA ARG A 10 1.84 -5.93 5.15
C ARG A 10 3.26 -5.90 5.73
N LEU A 11 3.61 -4.81 6.39
CA LEU A 11 4.81 -4.67 7.20
C LEU A 11 4.44 -4.26 8.62
N VAL A 12 5.13 -4.87 9.58
CA VAL A 12 4.99 -4.56 10.99
C VAL A 12 6.32 -4.00 11.48
N GLY A 13 6.36 -2.69 11.72
CA GLY A 13 7.48 -2.03 12.38
C GLY A 13 7.34 -2.15 13.88
N LYS A 14 8.43 -2.46 14.59
CA LYS A 14 8.46 -2.46 16.06
C LYS A 14 9.44 -1.40 16.54
N LYS A 15 9.02 -0.56 17.48
CA LYS A 15 9.88 0.44 18.12
C LYS A 15 9.79 0.30 19.63
N THR A 16 10.92 0.01 20.27
CA THR A 16 11.02 -0.03 21.73
C THR A 16 11.44 1.33 22.26
N VAL A 17 10.64 1.90 23.17
CA VAL A 17 10.89 3.18 23.83
C VAL A 17 10.72 2.99 25.33
N ARG A 18 11.78 3.21 26.11
CA ARG A 18 11.78 3.08 27.59
C ARG A 18 11.19 1.74 28.08
N GLY A 19 11.56 0.64 27.43
CA GLY A 19 11.07 -0.71 27.77
C GLY A 19 9.66 -1.04 27.29
N LYS A 20 8.93 -0.10 26.66
CA LYS A 20 7.64 -0.37 26.01
C LYS A 20 7.84 -0.58 24.51
N THR A 21 7.28 -1.65 23.95
CA THR A 21 7.33 -1.92 22.51
C THR A 21 6.05 -1.46 21.84
N TYR A 22 6.19 -0.60 20.84
CA TYR A 22 5.11 -0.10 20.00
C TYR A 22 5.18 -0.78 18.65
N GLU A 23 4.07 -1.32 18.18
CA GLU A 23 3.96 -1.96 16.87
C GLU A 23 3.15 -1.06 15.93
N TYR A 24 3.65 -0.88 14.73
CA TYR A 24 3.01 -0.10 13.67
C TYR A 24 2.80 -1.00 12.46
N GLU A 25 1.56 -1.12 12.02
CA GLU A 25 1.22 -1.87 10.80
C GLU A 25 1.06 -0.90 9.63
N TYR A 26 1.80 -1.13 8.56
CA TYR A 26 1.67 -0.39 7.31
C TYR A 26 1.64 -1.33 6.12
N TYR A 27 1.07 -0.86 5.02
CA TYR A 27 0.95 -1.62 3.78
C TYR A 27 1.75 -0.94 2.69
N THR A 28 2.35 -1.73 1.80
CA THR A 28 3.15 -1.23 0.69
C THR A 28 2.76 -1.90 -0.62
N LEU A 29 2.82 -1.14 -1.71
CA LEU A 29 2.76 -1.63 -3.09
C LEU A 29 4.16 -1.65 -3.71
N PRO A 30 4.34 -2.26 -4.90
CA PRO A 30 5.56 -2.13 -5.69
C PRO A 30 6.00 -0.67 -5.84
N LEU A 31 7.31 -0.46 -5.99
CA LEU A 31 7.96 0.86 -5.92
C LEU A 31 7.96 1.47 -4.50
N ASN A 32 7.75 0.66 -3.46
CA ASN A 32 7.70 1.08 -2.05
C ASN A 32 6.64 2.16 -1.79
N LEU A 33 5.53 2.13 -2.52
CA LEU A 33 4.43 3.07 -2.35
C LEU A 33 3.66 2.69 -1.08
N TYR A 34 3.57 3.63 -0.15
CA TYR A 34 2.82 3.45 1.09
C TYR A 34 1.31 3.49 0.84
N ILE A 35 0.60 2.55 1.45
CA ILE A 35 -0.87 2.55 1.53
C ILE A 35 -1.32 2.62 2.99
N PRO A 36 -2.21 3.56 3.33
CA PRO A 36 -2.84 3.61 4.65
C PRO A 36 -3.62 2.33 4.96
N LYS A 37 -3.52 1.86 6.21
CA LYS A 37 -4.28 0.70 6.69
C LYS A 37 -5.79 0.81 6.41
N SER A 38 -6.38 1.98 6.61
CA SER A 38 -7.81 2.22 6.34
C SER A 38 -8.22 1.96 4.89
N MET A 39 -7.32 2.17 3.93
CA MET A 39 -7.58 1.86 2.52
C MET A 39 -7.61 0.37 2.27
N VAL A 40 -6.72 -0.39 2.91
CA VAL A 40 -6.68 -1.86 2.81
C VAL A 40 -7.89 -2.48 3.50
N GLU A 41 -8.28 -1.96 4.67
CA GLU A 41 -9.46 -2.44 5.40
C GLU A 41 -10.75 -2.21 4.61
N LYS A 42 -10.83 -1.10 3.86
CA LYS A 42 -12.01 -0.75 3.07
C LYS A 42 -12.09 -1.46 1.71
N HIS A 43 -10.95 -1.63 1.03
CA HIS A 43 -10.92 -2.06 -0.38
C HIS A 43 -10.24 -3.42 -0.60
N GLY A 44 -9.77 -4.08 0.47
CA GLY A 44 -8.99 -5.30 0.38
C GLY A 44 -7.52 -5.04 0.03
N THR A 45 -6.79 -6.11 -0.28
CA THR A 45 -5.34 -6.06 -0.51
C THR A 45 -4.96 -5.93 -1.98
N LYS A 46 -5.90 -6.07 -2.92
CA LYS A 46 -5.64 -5.99 -4.36
C LYS A 46 -5.91 -4.59 -4.90
N PHE A 47 -4.92 -4.06 -5.61
CA PHE A 47 -4.98 -2.74 -6.22
C PHE A 47 -4.52 -2.80 -7.67
N MET A 48 -5.07 -1.94 -8.51
CA MET A 48 -4.62 -1.69 -9.87
C MET A 48 -3.66 -0.51 -9.85
N LEU A 49 -2.42 -0.77 -10.24
CA LEU A 49 -1.38 0.25 -10.40
C LEU A 49 -1.31 0.64 -11.88
N GLN A 50 -1.55 1.91 -12.18
CA GLN A 50 -1.32 2.49 -13.50
C GLN A 50 -0.09 3.41 -13.43
N VAL A 51 0.90 3.14 -14.27
CA VAL A 51 2.10 3.98 -14.38
C VAL A 51 2.09 4.68 -15.72
N ASP A 52 2.10 6.01 -15.66
CA ASP A 52 2.31 6.90 -16.79
C ASP A 52 3.78 7.35 -16.78
N GLU A 53 4.58 6.76 -17.67
CA GLU A 53 6.01 7.06 -17.80
C GLU A 53 6.26 8.42 -18.49
N GLU A 54 5.31 8.93 -19.29
CA GLU A 54 5.45 10.20 -20.01
C GLU A 54 5.22 11.38 -19.06
N ASN A 55 4.20 11.29 -18.21
CA ASN A 55 3.86 12.33 -17.24
C ASN A 55 4.45 12.08 -15.84
N GLY A 56 5.19 10.98 -15.65
CA GLY A 56 5.74 10.58 -14.35
C GLY A 56 4.68 10.35 -13.27
N THR A 57 3.46 9.96 -13.66
CA THR A 57 2.30 9.86 -12.77
C THR A 57 2.00 8.40 -12.42
N ILE A 58 1.78 8.13 -11.13
CA ILE A 58 1.36 6.81 -10.65
C ILE A 58 -0.03 6.92 -10.07
N ILE A 59 -0.96 6.10 -10.59
CA ILE A 59 -2.35 6.07 -10.14
C ILE A 59 -2.62 4.71 -9.49
N ILE A 60 -3.16 4.73 -8.28
CA ILE A 60 -3.55 3.54 -7.52
C ILE A 60 -5.07 3.51 -7.46
N LYS A 61 -5.68 2.44 -7.96
CA LYS A 61 -7.13 2.22 -7.92
C LYS A 61 -7.45 0.94 -7.15
N PRO A 62 -8.48 0.92 -6.28
CA PRO A 62 -8.95 -0.33 -5.68
C PRO A 62 -9.56 -1.23 -6.77
N THR A 63 -9.37 -2.55 -6.67
CA THR A 63 -10.00 -3.50 -7.61
C THR A 63 -11.34 -4.04 -7.11
N GLU A 64 -11.57 -4.03 -5.79
CA GLU A 64 -12.84 -4.43 -5.20
C GLU A 64 -13.52 -3.19 -4.57
N SER A 65 -14.64 -2.79 -5.17
CA SER A 65 -15.67 -2.01 -4.48
C SER A 65 -16.71 -3.03 -4.02
N LYS A 66 -16.60 -3.46 -2.77
CA LYS A 66 -17.68 -4.21 -2.12
C LYS A 66 -18.88 -3.30 -1.85
#